data_AF-A0A3M1AT95-F1
#
_entry.id   AF-A0A3M1AT95-F1
#
_cell.length_a   1.000
_cell.length_b   1.000
_cell.length_c   1.000
_cell.angle_alpha   90.00
_cell.angle_beta   90.00
_cell.angle_gamma   90.00
#
_symmetry.space_group_name_H-M   'P 1'
#
loop_
_entity.id
_entity.type
_entity.pdbx_description
1 polymer ?
#
loop_
_entity_poly.entity_id
_entity_poly.type
_entity_poly.pdbx_seq_one_letter_code
_entity_poly.pdbx_strand_id
1 'polypeptide(L)'
;MKRTAIFLATGAYTGLAPFAPGTAGSIFASIVLLFVTNFSHPLFFLWLCGLFFIGIWAASEAERYYHKDDAPQVVIDEIVGMMVSVALLPAGWKTVLLSLVLFRG
;
A
#
# COMPACT_ATOMS: atom_id res chain seq x y z
N MET A 1 8.38 18.12 -3.24
CA MET A 1 8.93 16.74 -3.21
C MET A 1 8.65 16.06 -1.87
N LYS A 2 9.13 16.60 -0.74
CA LYS A 2 8.92 16.00 0.60
C LYS A 2 7.45 15.65 0.93
N ARG A 3 6.52 16.60 0.77
CA ARG A 3 5.09 16.37 1.07
C ARG A 3 4.46 15.23 0.27
N THR A 4 4.80 15.12 -1.01
CA THR A 4 4.31 14.05 -1.91
C THR A 4 4.84 12.69 -1.48
N ALA A 5 6.12 12.61 -1.14
CA ALA A 5 6.72 11.37 -0.65
C ALA A 5 6.07 10.92 0.66
N ILE A 6 5.85 11.83 1.62
CA ILE A 6 5.14 11.49 2.88
C ILE A 6 3.71 11.05 2.61
N PHE A 7 2.98 11.75 1.74
CA PHE A 7 1.63 11.36 1.35
C PHE A 7 1.60 9.92 0.79
N LEU A 8 2.55 9.56 -0.08
CA LEU A 8 2.64 8.22 -0.65
C LEU A 8 3.09 7.17 0.36
N ALA A 9 4.16 7.44 1.11
CA ALA A 9 4.72 6.54 2.11
C ALA A 9 3.70 6.18 3.21
N THR A 10 2.87 7.15 3.58
CA THR A 10 1.84 6.97 4.62
C THR A 10 0.50 6.47 4.08
N GLY A 11 0.40 6.11 2.80
CA GLY A 11 -0.86 5.62 2.21
C GLY A 11 -1.96 6.67 2.22
N ALA A 12 -1.68 7.88 1.70
CA ALA A 12 -2.58 9.02 1.80
C ALA A 12 -2.91 9.43 3.26
N TYR A 13 -1.90 9.38 4.13
CA TYR A 13 -1.99 9.68 5.58
C TYR A 13 -2.72 8.64 6.43
N THR A 14 -3.10 7.48 5.89
CA THR A 14 -3.72 6.40 6.71
C THR A 14 -2.74 5.84 7.74
N GLY A 15 -1.44 5.81 7.44
CA GLY A 15 -0.39 5.44 8.39
C GLY A 15 -0.23 6.42 9.55
N LEU A 16 -0.88 7.59 9.53
CA LEU A 16 -0.94 8.49 10.68
C LEU A 16 -2.07 8.16 11.66
N ALA A 17 -2.84 7.09 11.42
CA ALA A 17 -3.90 6.67 12.32
C ALA A 17 -3.34 6.41 13.74
N PRO A 18 -4.02 6.90 14.79
CA PRO A 18 -3.53 6.81 16.16
C PRO A 18 -3.50 5.38 16.71
N PHE A 19 -4.30 4.48 16.14
CA PHE A 19 -4.40 3.08 16.53
C PHE A 19 -4.30 2.20 15.29
N ALA A 20 -3.38 1.22 15.32
CA ALA A 20 -3.14 0.26 14.24
C ALA A 20 -2.97 0.92 12.85
N PRO A 21 -1.89 1.70 12.64
CA PRO A 21 -1.62 2.36 11.36
C PRO A 21 -1.62 1.37 10.19
N GLY A 22 -1.14 0.15 10.41
CA GLY A 22 -1.15 -0.89 9.39
C GLY A 22 -2.55 -1.38 8.99
N THR A 23 -3.48 -1.50 9.94
CA THR A 23 -4.89 -1.79 9.61
C THR A 23 -5.50 -0.69 8.75
N ALA A 24 -5.21 0.59 9.06
CA ALA A 24 -5.65 1.71 8.24
C ALA A 24 -5.02 1.68 6.84
N GLY A 25 -3.73 1.33 6.75
CA GLY A 25 -3.02 1.06 5.50
C GLY A 25 -3.67 -0.06 4.67
N SER A 26 -4.03 -1.17 5.30
CA SER A 26 -4.68 -2.33 4.67
C SER A 26 -6.10 -2.03 4.18
N ILE A 27 -6.88 -1.23 4.93
CA ILE A 27 -8.18 -0.73 4.47
C ILE A 27 -8.00 0.17 3.25
N PHE A 28 -7.02 1.06 3.28
CA PHE A 28 -6.73 1.91 2.13
C PHE A 28 -6.27 1.10 0.91
N ALA A 29 -5.38 0.12 1.11
CA ALA A 29 -4.96 -0.81 0.06
C ALA A 29 -6.14 -1.57 -0.55
N SER A 30 -7.12 -1.99 0.26
CA SER A 30 -8.36 -2.62 -0.21
C SER A 30 -9.17 -1.68 -1.11
N ILE A 31 -9.27 -0.40 -0.74
CA ILE A 31 -9.94 0.62 -1.54
C ILE A 31 -9.20 0.80 -2.88
N VAL A 32 -7.87 0.90 -2.85
CA VAL A 32 -7.06 1.00 -4.09
C VAL A 32 -7.25 -0.24 -4.95
N LEU A 33 -7.28 -1.42 -4.33
CA LEU A 33 -7.46 -2.71 -5.01
C LEU A 33 -8.80 -2.75 -5.76
N LEU A 34 -9.89 -2.21 -5.20
CA LEU A 34 -11.19 -2.10 -5.88
C LEU A 34 -11.09 -1.36 -7.22
N PHE A 35 -10.33 -0.27 -7.28
CA PHE A 35 -10.15 0.51 -8.52
C PHE A 35 -9.33 -0.22 -9.59
N VAL A 36 -8.42 -1.12 -9.18
CA VAL A 36 -7.56 -1.87 -10.11
C VAL A 36 -8.07 -3.29 -10.39
N THR A 37 -9.18 -3.73 -9.79
CA THR A 37 -9.76 -5.07 -10.06
C THR A 37 -10.14 -5.29 -11.52
N ASN A 38 -10.47 -4.24 -12.27
CA ASN A 38 -10.82 -4.37 -13.69
C ASN A 38 -9.61 -4.35 -14.63
N PHE A 39 -8.40 -4.28 -14.10
CA PHE A 39 -7.19 -4.29 -14.92
C PHE A 39 -6.96 -5.68 -15.51
N SER A 40 -6.47 -5.73 -16.75
CA SER A 40 -5.88 -6.95 -17.29
C SER A 40 -4.63 -7.31 -16.48
N HIS A 41 -4.24 -8.58 -16.44
CA HIS A 41 -3.04 -9.00 -15.70
C HIS A 41 -1.78 -8.18 -16.06
N PRO A 42 -1.45 -7.91 -17.34
CA PRO A 42 -0.29 -7.08 -17.67
C PRO A 42 -0.38 -5.66 -17.10
N LEU A 43 -1.57 -5.04 -17.12
CA LEU A 43 -1.77 -3.70 -16.58
C LEU A 43 -1.67 -3.69 -15.05
N PHE A 44 -2.20 -4.72 -14.38
CA PHE A 44 -2.07 -4.90 -12.94
C PHE A 44 -0.61 -5.06 -12.52
N PHE A 45 0.18 -5.88 -13.23
CA PHE A 45 1.61 -6.03 -12.95
C PHE A 45 2.39 -4.73 -13.20
N LEU A 46 2.07 -4.00 -14.27
CA LEU A 46 2.68 -2.69 -14.53
C LEU A 46 2.38 -1.70 -13.40
N TRP A 47 1.13 -1.65 -12.95
CA TRP A 47 0.71 -0.85 -11.80
C TRP A 47 1.46 -1.22 -10.53
N LEU A 48 1.53 -2.52 -10.22
CA LEU A 48 2.22 -3.04 -9.05
C LEU A 48 3.72 -2.73 -9.07
N CYS A 49 4.39 -2.92 -10.22
CA CYS A 49 5.79 -2.55 -10.39
C CYS A 49 6.01 -1.05 -10.19
N GLY A 50 5.14 -0.21 -10.77
CA GLY A 50 5.20 1.24 -10.58
C GLY A 50 5.06 1.62 -9.09
N LEU A 51 4.06 1.05 -8.41
CA LEU A 51 3.81 1.28 -7.00
C LEU A 51 4.99 0.82 -6.12
N PHE A 52 5.61 -0.31 -6.44
CA PHE A 52 6.78 -0.83 -5.73
C PHE A 52 7.98 0.14 -5.79
N PHE A 53 8.36 0.60 -7.00
CA PHE A 53 9.50 1.53 -7.14
C PHE A 53 9.21 2.91 -6.54
N ILE A 54 7.99 3.42 -6.72
CA ILE A 54 7.55 4.67 -6.08
C ILE A 54 7.53 4.50 -4.56
N GLY A 55 7.12 3.34 -4.06
CA GLY A 55 7.06 2.99 -2.65
C GLY A 55 8.43 2.98 -2.00
N ILE A 56 9.43 2.34 -2.63
CA ILE A 56 10.83 2.38 -2.15
C ILE A 56 11.32 3.83 -2.02
N TRP A 57 11.14 4.63 -3.07
CA TRP A 57 11.54 6.04 -3.04
C TRP A 57 10.82 6.82 -1.94
N ALA A 58 9.50 6.63 -1.81
CA ALA A 58 8.68 7.33 -0.82
C ALA A 58 9.05 6.94 0.61
N ALA A 59 9.26 5.64 0.88
CA ALA A 59 9.71 5.12 2.16
C ALA A 59 11.07 5.71 2.56
N SER A 60 12.05 5.70 1.66
CA SER A 60 13.38 6.28 1.91
C SER A 60 13.38 7.79 2.16
N GLU A 61 12.43 8.53 1.60
CA GLU A 61 12.26 9.96 1.92
C GLU A 61 11.52 10.16 3.25
N ALA A 62 10.58 9.27 3.58
CA ALA A 62 9.85 9.30 4.85
C ALA A 62 10.75 8.97 6.05
N GLU A 63 11.62 7.96 5.96
CA GLU A 63 12.61 7.64 6.99
C GLU A 63 13.52 8.85 7.31
N ARG A 64 13.99 9.53 6.26
CA ARG A 64 14.78 10.77 6.39
C ARG A 64 14.00 11.91 7.02
N TYR A 65 12.70 12.00 6.73
CA TYR A 65 11.83 13.05 7.28
C TYR A 65 11.49 12.80 8.75
N TYR A 66 11.22 11.55 9.12
CA TYR A 66 10.88 11.17 10.49
C TYR A 66 12.12 10.93 11.37
N HIS A 67 13.32 10.92 10.79
CA HIS A 67 14.58 10.60 11.46
C HIS A 67 14.50 9.26 12.21
N LYS A 68 13.80 8.30 11.61
CA LYS A 68 13.51 7.00 12.19
C LYS A 68 13.40 5.97 11.07
N ASP A 69 14.26 4.97 11.14
CA ASP A 69 14.17 3.78 10.29
C ASP A 69 12.92 2.98 10.68
N ASP A 70 12.24 2.39 9.70
CA ASP A 70 10.99 1.64 9.88
C ASP A 70 9.95 2.42 10.71
N ALA A 71 9.73 3.69 10.36
CA ALA A 71 8.73 4.49 11.03
C ALA A 71 7.34 3.86 10.85
N PRO A 72 6.56 3.63 11.92
CA PRO A 72 5.28 2.90 11.85
C PRO A 72 4.20 3.60 11.01
N GLN A 73 4.46 4.85 10.61
CA GLN A 73 3.61 5.61 9.71
C GLN A 73 3.83 5.27 8.24
N VAL A 74 4.96 4.65 7.89
CA VAL A 74 5.27 4.17 6.55
C VAL A 74 4.53 2.85 6.36
N VAL A 75 3.45 2.89 5.60
CA VAL A 75 2.55 1.74 5.34
C VAL A 75 2.50 1.39 3.85
N ILE A 76 3.35 1.99 3.03
CA ILE A 76 3.39 1.75 1.59
C ILE A 76 3.88 0.34 1.25
N ASP A 77 4.75 -0.21 2.09
CA ASP A 77 5.17 -1.61 2.08
C ASP A 77 4.01 -2.57 2.34
N GLU A 78 3.13 -2.26 3.30
CA GLU A 78 1.91 -3.02 3.55
C GLU A 78 0.96 -2.97 2.35
N ILE A 79 0.74 -1.78 1.77
CA ILE A 79 -0.12 -1.61 0.60
C ILE A 79 0.39 -2.44 -0.57
N VAL A 80 1.70 -2.38 -0.85
CA VAL A 80 2.32 -3.15 -1.93
C VAL A 80 2.26 -4.65 -1.62
N GLY A 81 2.61 -5.07 -0.41
CA GLY A 81 2.56 -6.46 0.03
C GLY A 81 1.17 -7.07 -0.09
N MET A 82 0.14 -6.30 0.26
CA MET A 82 -1.26 -6.71 0.12
C MET A 82 -1.64 -6.93 -1.35
N MET A 83 -1.23 -6.05 -2.26
CA MET A 83 -1.46 -6.23 -3.70
C MET A 83 -0.70 -7.43 -4.28
N VAL A 84 0.55 -7.65 -3.84
CA VAL A 84 1.33 -8.85 -4.22
C VAL A 84 0.61 -10.12 -3.79
N SER A 85 0.03 -10.16 -2.59
CA SER A 85 -0.64 -11.34 -2.03
C SER A 85 -1.82 -11.85 -2.88
N VAL A 86 -2.43 -10.94 -3.64
CA VAL A 86 -3.59 -11.23 -4.50
C VAL A 86 -3.30 -11.20 -5.99
N ALA A 87 -2.05 -10.93 -6.40
CA ALA A 87 -1.71 -10.66 -7.80
C ALA A 87 -2.08 -11.80 -8.78
N LEU A 88 -2.16 -13.04 -8.27
CA LEU A 88 -2.48 -14.24 -9.04
C LEU A 88 -3.88 -14.79 -8.75
N LEU A 89 -4.65 -14.13 -7.89
CA LEU A 89 -6.02 -14.53 -7.56
C LEU A 89 -7.01 -13.95 -8.58
N PRO A 90 -8.17 -14.60 -8.80
CA PRO A 90 -9.22 -14.05 -9.62
C PRO A 90 -9.64 -12.66 -9.12
N ALA A 91 -9.75 -11.69 -10.03
CA ALA A 91 -10.18 -10.35 -9.64
C ALA A 91 -11.64 -10.35 -9.16
N GLY A 92 -11.93 -9.59 -8.10
CA GLY A 92 -13.28 -9.41 -7.58
C GLY A 92 -13.34 -9.04 -6.12
N TRP A 93 -14.53 -8.69 -5.65
CA TRP A 93 -14.77 -8.26 -4.26
C TRP A 93 -14.38 -9.32 -3.22
N LYS A 94 -14.49 -10.62 -3.55
CA LYS A 94 -14.04 -11.71 -2.67
C LYS A 94 -12.55 -11.66 -2.42
N THR A 95 -11.75 -11.36 -3.44
CA THR A 95 -10.30 -11.26 -3.36
C THR A 95 -9.88 -10.03 -2.55
N VAL A 96 -10.61 -8.92 -2.71
CA VAL A 96 -10.43 -7.73 -1.85
C VAL A 96 -10.70 -8.06 -0.39
N LEU A 97 -11.85 -8.68 -0.08
CA LEU A 97 -12.14 -9.07 1.30
C LEU A 97 -11.13 -10.08 1.85
N LEU A 98 -10.72 -11.05 1.05
CA LEU A 98 -9.74 -12.05 1.45
C LEU A 98 -8.41 -11.39 1.79
N SER A 99 -7.95 -10.44 0.96
CA SER A 99 -6.74 -9.69 1.25
C SER A 99 -6.85 -8.92 2.56
N LEU A 100 -7.97 -8.25 2.83
CA LEU A 100 -8.15 -7.47 4.06
C LEU A 100 -8.17 -8.34 5.31
N VAL A 101 -8.71 -9.55 5.23
CA VAL A 101 -8.83 -10.47 6.38
C VAL A 101 -7.53 -11.22 6.63
N LEU A 102 -6.83 -11.63 5.58
CA LEU A 102 -5.61 -12.44 5.70
C LEU A 102 -4.34 -11.59 5.87
N PHE A 103 -4.32 -10.37 5.33
CA PHE A 103 -3.18 -9.48 5.47
C PHE A 103 -3.20 -8.86 6.87
N ARG A 104 -2.15 -9.13 7.64
CA ARG A 104 -1.94 -8.58 8.98
C ARG A 104 -0.70 -7.68 8.90
N GLY A 105 -0.92 -6.41 8.59
CA GLY A 105 0.09 -5.36 8.75
C GLY A 105 0.49 -5.21 10.21
#